data_AF-A0A1R0M521-F1
#
_entry.id   AF-A0A1R0M521-F1
#
_cell.length_a   1.000
_cell.length_b   1.000
_cell.length_c   1.000
_cell.angle_alpha   90.00
_cell.angle_beta   90.00
_cell.angle_gamma   90.00
#
_symmetry.space_group_name_H-M   'P 1'
#
loop_
_entity.id
_entity.type
_entity.pdbx_description
1 polymer ?
#
loop_
_entity_poly.entity_id
_entity_poly.type
_entity_poly.pdbx_seq_one_letter_code
_entity_poly.pdbx_strand_id
1 'polypeptide(L)'
;MLHRGGFVPVVLFRERFHRLPSAMTELVEQRQMVTRAFDMLQAEGFDVSCDPDLLDPSLPSPGDHGLSLGDRIGHLTQSIRSAAHTSEAVAALSELTAPGDGVLQRVVESLNTTADWWEGLGEPADPHYANRLRYITKKLDSYALEIRSMRGELADRHTGHPDRVRARVDRVAPEEPAAPRVAAALAVSPTARRTTPAALPSASAVRPSPPPARPSSAPGR
;
A
#
# COMPACT_ATOMS: atom_id res chain seq x y z
N MET A 1 22.37 -7.17 6.73
CA MET A 1 22.34 -8.44 7.46
C MET A 1 22.43 -8.22 8.96
N LEU A 2 23.59 -7.85 9.52
CA LEU A 2 23.81 -7.80 10.97
C LEU A 2 22.91 -6.82 11.75
N HIS A 3 22.51 -5.70 11.14
CA HIS A 3 21.52 -4.79 11.74
C HIS A 3 20.16 -5.46 12.00
N ARG A 4 19.76 -6.45 11.18
CA ARG A 4 18.51 -7.22 11.39
C ARG A 4 18.66 -8.25 12.52
N GLY A 5 19.89 -8.67 12.81
CA GLY A 5 20.22 -9.55 13.92
C GLY A 5 20.34 -8.83 15.27
N GLY A 6 20.10 -7.52 15.34
CA GLY A 6 20.17 -6.73 16.57
C GLY A 6 21.54 -6.11 16.87
N PHE A 7 22.52 -6.25 15.98
CA PHE A 7 23.83 -5.64 16.17
C PHE A 7 23.81 -4.13 15.90
N VAL A 8 24.56 -3.40 16.71
CA VAL A 8 24.72 -1.94 16.60
C VAL A 8 25.95 -1.61 15.76
N PRO A 9 25.82 -0.88 14.64
CA PRO A 9 26.97 -0.47 13.84
C PRO A 9 27.79 0.59 14.58
N VAL A 10 29.12 0.44 14.53
CA VAL A 10 30.10 1.40 15.05
C VAL A 10 30.97 1.87 13.89
N VAL A 11 30.99 3.18 13.69
CA VAL A 11 31.83 3.83 12.68
C VAL A 11 32.86 4.67 13.40
N LEU A 12 34.09 4.16 13.49
CA LEU A 12 35.26 4.91 13.93
C LEU A 12 36.02 5.42 12.72
N PHE A 13 36.90 6.41 12.92
CA PHE A 13 37.59 7.17 11.86
C PHE A 13 38.33 6.31 10.81
N ARG A 14 38.60 5.02 11.10
CA ARG A 14 39.16 4.05 10.14
C ARG A 14 38.58 2.64 10.20
N GLU A 15 37.59 2.39 11.07
CA GLU A 15 37.08 1.04 11.29
C GLU A 15 35.55 1.04 11.30
N ARG A 16 34.97 0.05 10.63
CA ARG A 16 33.53 -0.21 10.63
C ARG A 16 33.31 -1.61 11.14
N PHE A 17 32.80 -1.72 12.36
CA PHE A 17 32.43 -3.00 12.94
C PHE A 17 31.03 -2.93 13.53
N HIS A 18 30.48 -4.09 13.84
CA HIS A 18 29.19 -4.23 14.49
C HIS A 18 29.43 -4.79 15.89
N ARG A 19 28.76 -4.22 16.89
CA ARG A 19 28.86 -4.68 18.28
C ARG A 19 27.51 -5.14 18.81
N LEU A 20 27.53 -5.98 19.83
CA LEU A 20 26.34 -6.27 20.62
C LEU A 20 25.89 -5.01 21.38
N PRO A 21 24.59 -4.88 21.70
CA PRO A 21 24.09 -3.80 22.54
C PRO A 21 24.83 -3.73 23.88
N SER A 22 25.23 -2.54 24.32
CA SER A 22 26.04 -2.39 25.56
C SER A 22 25.32 -2.81 26.83
N ALA A 23 23.99 -2.76 26.82
CA ALA A 23 23.16 -3.18 27.94
C ALA A 23 22.94 -4.71 27.97
N MET A 24 23.35 -5.45 26.92
CA MET A 24 23.22 -6.90 26.85
C MET A 24 24.35 -7.55 27.66
N THR A 25 24.09 -7.84 28.92
CA THR A 25 25.09 -8.42 29.85
C THR A 25 24.98 -9.93 29.97
N GLU A 26 23.85 -10.53 29.61
CA GLU A 26 23.59 -11.97 29.75
C GLU A 26 24.33 -12.79 28.67
N LEU A 27 25.22 -13.69 29.11
CA LEU A 27 26.12 -14.43 28.21
C LEU A 27 25.37 -15.39 27.27
N VAL A 28 24.26 -15.97 27.74
CA VAL A 28 23.38 -16.82 26.91
C VAL A 28 22.78 -15.99 25.78
N GLU A 29 22.26 -14.80 26.08
CA GLU A 29 21.66 -13.91 25.09
C GLU A 29 22.69 -13.44 24.05
N GLN A 30 23.90 -13.12 24.50
CA GLN A 30 25.02 -12.76 23.63
C GLN A 30 25.35 -13.90 22.65
N ARG A 31 25.52 -15.14 23.14
CA ARG A 31 25.81 -16.31 22.29
C ARG A 31 24.71 -16.56 21.27
N GLN A 32 23.45 -16.47 21.69
CA GLN A 32 22.32 -16.64 20.78
C GLN A 32 22.30 -15.59 19.65
N MET A 33 22.63 -14.33 19.96
CA MET A 33 22.69 -13.26 18.98
C MET A 33 23.88 -13.46 18.01
N VAL A 34 25.04 -13.89 18.52
CA VAL A 34 26.21 -14.22 17.71
C VAL A 34 25.93 -15.40 16.76
N THR A 35 25.32 -16.49 17.25
CA THR A 35 24.93 -17.62 16.39
C THR A 35 24.01 -17.19 15.27
N ARG A 36 22.94 -16.43 15.57
CA ARG A 36 22.01 -15.95 14.54
C ARG A 36 22.72 -15.11 13.47
N ALA A 37 23.64 -14.24 13.89
CA ALA A 37 24.43 -13.44 12.94
C ALA A 37 25.38 -14.30 12.10
N PHE A 38 26.05 -15.27 12.70
CA PHE A 38 26.92 -16.22 12.02
C PHE A 38 26.16 -17.00 10.96
N ASP A 39 25.01 -17.57 11.32
CA ASP A 39 24.18 -18.34 10.40
C ASP A 39 23.62 -17.47 9.27
N MET A 40 23.15 -16.26 9.58
CA MET A 40 22.68 -15.31 8.55
C MET A 40 23.77 -14.95 7.55
N LEU A 41 25.02 -14.77 7.99
CA LEU A 41 26.13 -14.46 7.08
C LEU A 41 26.52 -15.67 6.22
N GLN A 42 26.55 -16.87 6.81
CA GLN A 42 26.80 -18.10 6.05
C GLN A 42 25.71 -18.39 5.02
N ALA A 43 24.43 -18.19 5.37
CA ALA A 43 23.30 -18.38 4.44
C ALA A 43 23.40 -17.47 3.21
N GLU A 44 24.00 -16.29 3.36
CA GLU A 44 24.26 -15.33 2.29
C GLU A 44 25.57 -15.61 1.53
N GLY A 45 26.26 -16.71 1.85
CA GLY A 45 27.47 -17.15 1.18
C GLY A 45 28.76 -16.43 1.59
N PHE A 46 28.75 -15.71 2.72
CA PHE A 46 29.98 -15.13 3.26
C PHE A 46 30.82 -16.21 3.96
N ASP A 47 32.13 -16.18 3.72
CA ASP A 47 33.10 -16.96 4.50
C ASP A 47 33.32 -16.27 5.84
N VAL A 48 32.84 -16.90 6.93
CA VAL A 48 32.90 -16.33 8.28
C VAL A 48 33.56 -17.33 9.22
N SER A 49 34.55 -16.86 9.97
CA SER A 49 35.19 -17.60 11.05
C SER A 49 34.72 -17.07 12.39
N CYS A 50 34.23 -17.95 13.26
CA CYS A 50 33.83 -17.65 14.62
C CYS A 50 34.36 -18.75 15.56
N ASP A 51 34.76 -18.36 16.77
CA ASP A 51 35.14 -19.32 17.81
C ASP A 51 33.89 -20.13 18.22
N PRO A 52 33.93 -21.47 18.17
CA PRO A 52 32.78 -22.31 18.53
C PRO A 52 32.28 -22.09 19.96
N ASP A 53 33.13 -21.62 20.88
CA ASP A 53 32.71 -21.32 22.26
C ASP A 53 31.77 -20.11 22.34
N LEU A 54 31.77 -19.25 21.32
CA LEU A 54 30.89 -18.10 21.19
C LEU A 54 29.55 -18.44 20.53
N LEU A 55 29.42 -19.64 19.95
CA LEU A 55 28.20 -20.12 19.32
C LEU A 55 27.37 -20.93 20.32
N ASP A 56 26.06 -20.74 20.28
CA ASP A 56 25.07 -21.62 20.90
C ASP A 56 24.64 -22.71 19.89
N PRO A 57 25.02 -23.99 20.09
CA PRO A 57 24.71 -25.10 19.18
C PRO A 57 23.25 -25.59 19.31
N SER A 58 22.49 -25.11 20.29
CA SER A 58 21.09 -25.50 20.49
C SER A 58 20.12 -24.70 19.61
N LEU A 59 20.60 -23.66 18.95
CA LEU A 59 19.80 -22.80 18.09
C LEU A 59 19.54 -23.48 16.73
N PRO A 60 18.28 -23.51 16.26
CA PRO A 60 17.98 -23.95 14.91
C PRO A 60 18.57 -22.96 13.88
N SER A 61 19.15 -23.52 12.82
CA SER A 61 19.64 -22.72 11.69
C SER A 61 18.48 -21.93 11.07
N PRO A 62 18.66 -20.64 10.73
CA PRO A 62 17.62 -19.82 10.12
C PRO A 62 17.21 -20.44 8.78
N GLY A 63 15.98 -20.95 8.71
CA GLY A 63 15.42 -21.49 7.49
C GLY A 63 15.31 -20.44 6.38
N ASP A 64 15.36 -20.93 5.14
CA ASP A 64 15.33 -20.21 3.86
C ASP A 64 14.45 -18.95 3.91
N HIS A 65 15.10 -17.79 4.06
CA HIS A 65 14.42 -16.52 4.17
C HIS A 65 13.91 -16.13 2.78
N GLY A 66 12.61 -16.28 2.55
CA GLY A 66 11.96 -15.76 1.33
C GLY A 66 12.24 -14.26 1.11
N LEU A 67 11.90 -13.74 -0.08
CA LEU A 67 12.18 -12.36 -0.49
C LEU A 67 11.97 -11.34 0.64
N SER A 68 12.94 -10.48 0.91
CA SER A 68 12.79 -9.47 1.96
C SER A 68 11.82 -8.37 1.53
N LEU A 69 11.30 -7.59 2.49
CA LEU A 69 10.48 -6.42 2.16
C LEU A 69 11.23 -5.42 1.26
N GLY A 70 12.55 -5.27 1.49
CA GLY A 70 13.40 -4.44 0.65
C GLY A 70 13.42 -4.92 -0.81
N ASP A 71 13.50 -6.23 -1.03
CA ASP A 71 13.51 -6.81 -2.38
C ASP A 71 12.15 -6.61 -3.06
N ARG A 72 11.05 -6.78 -2.32
CA ARG A 72 9.70 -6.48 -2.82
C ARG A 72 9.56 -5.02 -3.26
N ILE A 73 10.06 -4.07 -2.47
CA ILE A 73 10.07 -2.64 -2.85
C ILE A 73 11.01 -2.39 -4.05
N GLY A 74 12.12 -3.12 -4.12
CA GLY A 74 13.01 -3.12 -5.28
C GLY A 74 12.30 -3.54 -6.58
N HIS A 75 11.47 -4.58 -6.51
CA HIS A 75 10.64 -5.00 -7.64
C HIS A 75 9.63 -3.92 -8.05
N LEU A 76 8.98 -3.22 -7.11
CA LEU A 76 8.10 -2.09 -7.43
C LEU A 76 8.85 -0.97 -8.15
N THR A 77 10.06 -0.66 -7.71
CA THR A 77 10.94 0.33 -8.36
C THR A 77 11.27 -0.09 -9.79
N GLN A 78 11.58 -1.37 -9.99
CA GLN A 78 11.85 -1.90 -11.33
C GLN A 78 10.61 -1.86 -12.23
N SER A 79 9.43 -2.19 -11.70
CA SER A 79 8.15 -2.08 -12.42
C SER A 79 7.88 -0.66 -12.89
N ILE A 80 8.09 0.35 -12.03
CA ILE A 80 7.95 1.77 -12.40
C ILE A 80 8.97 2.14 -13.49
N ARG A 81 10.22 1.70 -13.36
CA ARG A 81 11.27 1.98 -14.36
C ARG A 81 10.94 1.40 -15.74
N SER A 82 10.32 0.22 -15.77
CA SER A 82 9.90 -0.45 -17.00
C SER A 82 8.55 0.01 -17.54
N ALA A 83 7.78 0.80 -16.78
CA ALA A 83 6.44 1.20 -17.15
C ALA A 83 6.41 1.95 -18.49
N ALA A 84 5.64 1.42 -19.44
CA ALA A 84 5.41 2.04 -20.74
C ALA A 84 4.17 2.92 -20.76
N HIS A 85 3.31 2.81 -19.74
CA HIS A 85 2.05 3.54 -19.62
C HIS A 85 1.85 4.06 -18.19
N THR A 86 1.19 5.20 -18.03
CA THR A 86 0.96 5.79 -16.70
C THR A 86 0.18 4.86 -15.77
N SER A 87 -0.72 4.03 -16.30
CA SER A 87 -1.45 3.02 -15.52
C SER A 87 -0.55 1.98 -14.85
N GLU A 88 0.56 1.60 -15.46
CA GLU A 88 1.51 0.62 -14.90
C GLU A 88 2.31 1.25 -13.75
N ALA A 89 2.75 2.50 -13.93
CA ALA A 89 3.39 3.26 -12.86
C ALA A 89 2.42 3.50 -11.69
N VAL A 90 1.15 3.81 -11.97
CA VAL A 90 0.09 3.98 -10.96
C VAL A 90 -0.18 2.69 -10.21
N ALA A 91 -0.19 1.54 -10.88
CA ALA A 91 -0.37 0.24 -10.23
C ALA A 91 0.74 -0.02 -9.20
N ALA A 92 2.01 0.17 -9.61
CA ALA A 92 3.14 0.01 -8.70
C ALA A 92 3.16 1.05 -7.56
N LEU A 93 2.80 2.31 -7.83
CA LEU A 93 2.65 3.33 -6.78
C LEU A 93 1.47 3.03 -5.85
N SER A 94 0.45 2.30 -6.31
CA SER A 94 -0.70 1.93 -5.47
C SER A 94 -0.27 1.00 -4.34
N GLU A 95 0.60 0.03 -4.59
CA GLU A 95 1.17 -0.83 -3.53
C GLU A 95 1.87 -0.03 -2.42
N LEU A 96 2.50 1.10 -2.76
CA LEU A 96 3.18 1.94 -1.77
C LEU A 96 2.23 2.82 -0.96
N THR A 97 1.11 3.23 -1.57
CA THR A 97 0.26 4.34 -1.08
C THR A 97 -1.22 3.97 -0.97
N ALA A 98 -1.56 2.68 -1.05
CA ALA A 98 -2.91 2.18 -0.89
C ALA A 98 -3.43 2.53 0.52
N PRO A 99 -4.68 3.02 0.64
CA PRO A 99 -5.27 3.27 1.95
C PRO A 99 -5.58 1.94 2.64
N GLY A 100 -5.10 1.78 3.88
CA GLY A 100 -5.32 0.61 4.73
C GLY A 100 -4.16 -0.37 4.75
N ASP A 101 -3.53 -0.63 3.62
CA ASP A 101 -2.52 -1.69 3.47
C ASP A 101 -1.24 -1.26 2.73
N GLY A 102 -1.17 -0.02 2.25
CA GLY A 102 0.01 0.50 1.57
C GLY A 102 1.25 0.53 2.47
N VAL A 103 2.42 0.33 1.86
CA VAL A 103 3.72 0.28 2.57
C VAL A 103 3.95 1.51 3.45
N LEU A 104 3.66 2.72 2.95
CA LEU A 104 3.88 3.95 3.74
C LEU A 104 3.02 4.01 5.00
N GLN A 105 1.77 3.55 4.92
CA GLN A 105 0.89 3.49 6.07
C GLN A 105 1.39 2.45 7.09
N ARG A 106 1.86 1.29 6.64
CA ARG A 106 2.45 0.27 7.53
C ARG A 106 3.73 0.76 8.22
N VAL A 107 4.53 1.57 7.54
CA VAL A 107 5.71 2.23 8.14
C VAL A 107 5.27 3.22 9.23
N VAL A 108 4.27 4.06 8.96
CA VAL A 108 3.71 4.98 9.95
C VAL A 108 3.17 4.24 11.18
N GLU A 109 2.39 3.18 10.96
CA GLU A 109 1.88 2.30 12.02
C GLU A 109 3.02 1.73 12.88
N SER A 110 4.02 1.14 12.23
CA SER A 110 5.19 0.56 12.92
C SER A 110 5.95 1.57 13.77
N LEU A 111 6.12 2.81 13.27
CA LEU A 111 6.80 3.88 14.00
C LEU A 111 5.96 4.40 15.18
N ASN A 112 4.63 4.48 15.04
CA ASN A 112 3.75 4.82 16.16
C ASN A 112 3.75 3.72 17.23
N THR A 113 3.69 2.45 16.85
CA THR A 113 3.83 1.32 17.79
C THR A 113 5.18 1.34 18.48
N THR A 114 6.25 1.72 17.78
CA THR A 114 7.57 1.90 18.39
C THR A 114 7.58 3.07 19.38
N ALA A 115 6.87 4.17 19.09
CA ALA A 115 6.73 5.28 20.03
C ALA A 115 5.97 4.88 21.30
N ASP A 116 4.91 4.08 21.18
CA ASP A 116 4.18 3.51 22.31
C ASP A 116 5.08 2.59 23.15
N TRP A 117 5.97 1.83 22.49
CA TRP A 117 6.96 1.00 23.16
C TRP A 117 7.97 1.82 23.95
N TRP A 118 8.48 2.93 23.39
CA TRP A 118 9.33 3.88 24.12
C TRP A 118 8.64 4.45 25.36
N GLU A 119 7.36 4.85 25.27
CA GLU A 119 6.61 5.33 26.44
C GLU A 119 6.47 4.29 27.55
N GLY A 120 6.53 3.00 27.20
CA GLY A 120 6.50 1.89 28.16
C GLY A 120 7.83 1.55 28.86
N LEU A 121 8.95 2.14 28.43
CA LEU A 121 10.28 1.84 29.00
C LEU A 121 10.56 2.54 30.35
N GLY A 122 9.98 3.73 30.56
CA GLY A 122 9.97 4.41 31.87
C GLY A 122 11.22 5.22 32.23
N GLU A 123 12.21 5.35 31.34
CA GLU A 123 13.37 6.22 31.53
C GLU A 123 13.04 7.70 31.22
N PRO A 124 13.72 8.67 31.85
CA PRO A 124 13.42 10.10 31.66
C PRO A 124 13.58 10.60 30.21
N ALA A 125 14.41 9.93 29.41
CA ALA A 125 14.68 10.29 28.02
C ALA A 125 13.64 9.72 27.04
N ASP A 126 12.89 8.69 27.42
CA ASP A 126 12.03 7.96 26.50
C ASP A 126 10.86 8.78 25.94
N PRO A 127 10.20 9.67 26.73
CA PRO A 127 9.18 10.55 26.19
C PRO A 127 9.71 11.46 25.07
N HIS A 128 11.00 11.81 25.09
CA HIS A 128 11.59 12.59 24.01
C HIS A 128 11.65 11.81 22.69
N TYR A 129 12.08 10.55 22.73
CA TYR A 129 12.16 9.69 21.55
C TYR A 129 10.77 9.33 21.00
N ALA A 130 9.80 9.02 21.87
CA ALA A 130 8.42 8.77 21.48
C ALA A 130 7.81 9.99 20.76
N ASN A 131 7.94 11.18 21.34
CA ASN A 131 7.45 12.42 20.72
C ASN A 131 8.12 12.71 19.38
N ARG A 132 9.43 12.42 19.26
CA ARG A 132 10.16 12.58 18.01
C ARG A 132 9.66 11.62 16.93
N LEU A 133 9.41 10.35 17.26
CA LEU A 133 8.81 9.37 16.35
C LEU A 133 7.43 9.83 15.89
N ARG A 134 6.56 10.26 16.81
CA ARG A 134 5.21 10.78 16.49
C ARG A 134 5.25 12.04 15.61
N TYR A 135 6.28 12.88 15.75
CA TYR A 135 6.47 14.02 14.85
C TYR A 135 6.84 13.56 13.43
N ILE A 136 7.74 12.56 13.32
CA ILE A 136 8.15 12.00 12.02
C ILE A 136 6.97 11.32 11.32
N THR A 137 6.16 10.55 12.04
CA THR A 137 4.99 9.87 11.47
C THR A 137 3.99 10.87 10.90
N LYS A 138 3.68 11.96 11.60
CA LYS A 138 2.84 13.06 11.08
C LYS A 138 3.38 13.65 9.76
N LYS A 139 4.70 13.76 9.62
CA LYS A 139 5.32 14.24 8.38
C LYS A 139 5.23 13.20 7.26
N LEU A 140 5.45 11.92 7.57
CA LEU A 140 5.31 10.83 6.61
C LEU A 140 3.87 10.70 6.09
N ASP A 141 2.87 10.85 6.96
CA ASP A 141 1.46 10.85 6.55
C ASP A 141 1.15 11.99 5.57
N SER A 142 1.69 13.19 5.83
CA SER A 142 1.56 14.33 4.90
C SER A 142 2.13 14.01 3.53
N TYR A 143 3.35 13.46 3.48
CA TYR A 143 3.97 13.06 2.22
C TYR A 143 3.23 11.91 1.54
N ALA A 144 2.70 10.94 2.29
CA ALA A 144 1.91 9.85 1.73
C ALA A 144 0.64 10.38 1.04
N LEU A 145 -0.01 11.39 1.62
CA LEU A 145 -1.17 12.05 1.04
C LEU A 145 -0.82 12.83 -0.24
N GLU A 146 0.30 13.57 -0.23
CA GLU A 146 0.81 14.27 -1.42
C GLU A 146 1.16 13.29 -2.55
N ILE A 147 1.83 12.18 -2.26
CA ILE A 147 2.15 11.13 -3.25
C ILE A 147 0.86 10.52 -3.80
N ARG A 148 -0.13 10.26 -2.95
CA ARG A 148 -1.43 9.75 -3.39
C ARG A 148 -2.14 10.73 -4.33
N SER A 149 -2.06 12.02 -4.07
CA SER A 149 -2.58 13.05 -4.97
C SER A 149 -1.86 13.06 -6.32
N MET A 150 -0.52 13.06 -6.33
CA MET A 150 0.26 12.98 -7.57
C MET A 150 0.00 11.69 -8.36
N ARG A 151 -0.22 10.56 -7.67
CA ARG A 151 -0.63 9.29 -8.29
C ARG A 151 -2.00 9.41 -8.95
N GLY A 152 -2.94 10.14 -8.35
CA GLY A 152 -4.24 10.45 -8.93
C GLY A 152 -4.10 11.21 -10.25
N GLU A 153 -3.33 12.31 -10.25
CA GLU A 153 -3.03 13.09 -11.46
C GLU A 153 -2.38 12.23 -12.56
N LEU A 154 -1.47 11.33 -12.17
CA LEU A 154 -0.84 10.40 -13.11
C LEU A 154 -1.82 9.38 -13.70
N ALA A 155 -2.79 8.92 -12.90
CA ALA A 155 -3.85 8.03 -13.35
C ALA A 155 -4.75 8.72 -14.37
N ASP A 156 -5.15 9.97 -14.10
CA ASP A 156 -6.02 10.76 -14.97
C ASP A 156 -5.37 11.07 -16.32
N ARG A 157 -4.03 11.23 -16.35
CA ARG A 157 -3.29 11.43 -17.61
C ARG A 157 -3.36 10.26 -18.58
N HIS A 158 -3.56 9.03 -18.10
CA HIS A 158 -3.76 7.80 -18.89
C HIS A 158 -3.05 7.75 -20.26
N THR A 159 -1.72 7.90 -20.27
CA THR A 159 -0.93 8.06 -21.51
C THR A 159 0.30 7.16 -21.51
N GLY A 160 0.81 6.87 -22.71
CA GLY A 160 2.09 6.18 -22.89
C GLY A 160 3.27 7.07 -22.50
N HIS A 161 4.30 6.49 -21.88
CA HIS A 161 5.53 7.21 -21.57
C HIS A 161 6.28 7.55 -22.86
N PRO A 162 6.61 8.82 -23.14
CA PRO A 162 7.06 9.28 -24.46
C PRO A 162 8.30 8.54 -24.98
N ASP A 163 9.31 8.32 -24.13
CA ASP A 163 10.53 7.62 -24.53
C ASP A 163 10.33 6.11 -24.73
N ARG A 164 9.32 5.52 -24.09
CA ARG A 164 8.99 4.09 -24.23
C ARG A 164 8.12 3.84 -25.45
N VAL A 165 7.21 4.76 -25.75
CA VAL A 165 6.40 4.74 -26.97
C VAL A 165 7.32 4.89 -28.20
N ARG A 166 8.28 5.82 -28.18
CA ARG A 166 9.29 5.96 -29.25
C ARG A 166 10.10 4.68 -29.47
N ALA A 167 10.67 4.11 -28.40
CA ALA A 167 11.42 2.86 -28.48
C ALA A 167 10.58 1.65 -28.96
N ARG A 168 9.25 1.69 -28.76
CA ARG A 168 8.31 0.68 -29.27
C ARG A 168 7.99 0.90 -30.76
N VAL A 169 7.77 2.15 -31.17
CA VAL A 169 7.52 2.52 -32.57
C VAL A 169 8.75 2.19 -33.43
N ASP A 170 9.96 2.46 -32.94
CA ASP A 170 11.20 2.11 -33.64
C ASP A 170 11.41 0.59 -33.81
N ARG A 171 10.71 -0.23 -33.01
CA ARG A 171 10.72 -1.71 -33.10
C ARG A 171 9.57 -2.30 -33.92
N VAL A 172 8.51 -1.53 -34.19
CA VAL A 172 7.26 -2.02 -34.79
C VAL A 172 6.88 -1.11 -35.97
N ALA A 173 7.47 -1.36 -37.13
CA ALA A 173 6.90 -1.02 -38.42
C ALA A 173 7.01 -2.29 -39.31
N PRO A 174 5.98 -2.69 -40.09
CA PRO A 174 4.93 -1.87 -40.71
C PRO A 174 3.49 -2.13 -40.21
N GLU A 175 2.59 -1.22 -40.61
CA GLU A 175 1.16 -1.08 -40.27
C GLU A 175 0.30 -2.36 -40.39
N GLU A 176 -0.64 -2.53 -39.44
CA GLU A 176 -1.90 -3.26 -39.68
C GLU A 176 -3.08 -2.56 -38.98
N PRO A 177 -4.31 -2.68 -39.53
CA PRO A 177 -5.44 -1.82 -39.23
C PRO A 177 -6.06 -2.08 -37.85
N ALA A 178 -6.80 -1.09 -37.36
CA ALA A 178 -7.29 -0.97 -35.99
C ALA A 178 -7.89 -2.26 -35.40
N ALA A 179 -7.31 -2.66 -34.26
CA ALA A 179 -7.64 -3.88 -33.53
C ALA A 179 -9.09 -3.89 -32.99
N PRO A 180 -9.72 -5.08 -32.86
CA PRO A 180 -11.11 -5.30 -32.41
C PRO A 180 -11.47 -4.72 -31.02
N ARG A 181 -10.50 -4.19 -30.28
CA ARG A 181 -10.71 -3.47 -29.01
C ARG A 181 -11.46 -2.15 -29.18
N VAL A 182 -11.32 -1.49 -30.34
CA VAL A 182 -12.08 -0.26 -30.64
C VAL A 182 -13.58 -0.57 -30.79
N ALA A 183 -13.93 -1.75 -31.33
CA ALA A 183 -15.31 -2.21 -31.40
C ALA A 183 -15.89 -2.60 -30.03
N ALA A 184 -15.07 -3.14 -29.12
CA ALA A 184 -15.48 -3.45 -27.75
C ALA A 184 -15.71 -2.21 -26.87
N ALA A 185 -15.00 -1.11 -27.14
CA ALA A 185 -15.16 0.16 -26.43
C ALA A 185 -16.49 0.90 -26.75
N LEU A 186 -17.21 0.49 -27.79
CA LEU A 186 -18.56 0.99 -28.12
C LEU A 186 -19.69 0.22 -27.41
N ALA A 187 -19.37 -0.84 -26.67
CA ALA A 187 -20.36 -1.54 -25.85
C ALA A 187 -20.57 -0.81 -24.52
N VAL A 188 -21.78 -0.29 -24.32
CA VAL A 188 -22.22 0.44 -23.12
C VAL A 188 -22.16 -0.45 -21.87
N SER A 189 -21.58 0.05 -20.77
CA SER A 189 -21.52 -0.66 -19.48
C SER A 189 -22.91 -0.87 -18.84
N PRO A 190 -23.18 -2.03 -18.23
CA PRO A 190 -24.49 -2.34 -17.65
C PRO A 190 -24.58 -1.85 -16.20
N THR A 191 -24.90 -0.58 -15.97
CA THR A 191 -25.25 -0.10 -14.62
C THR A 191 -26.22 1.09 -14.64
N ALA A 192 -27.48 0.82 -14.98
CA ALA A 192 -28.60 1.65 -14.58
C ALA A 192 -29.90 0.82 -14.47
N ARG A 193 -29.90 -0.24 -13.65
CA ARG A 193 -31.15 -0.75 -13.06
C ARG A 193 -31.19 -0.32 -11.59
N ARG A 194 -31.53 0.96 -11.38
CA ARG A 194 -32.16 1.36 -10.12
C ARG A 194 -33.63 0.96 -10.23
N THR A 195 -34.02 -0.08 -9.51
CA THR A 195 -35.41 -0.35 -9.18
C THR A 195 -35.94 0.81 -8.35
N THR A 196 -36.78 1.65 -8.95
CA THR A 196 -37.59 2.64 -8.23
C THR A 196 -38.65 1.93 -7.39
N PRO A 197 -38.87 2.29 -6.12
CA PRO A 197 -40.03 1.83 -5.36
C PRO A 197 -41.33 2.34 -6.03
N ALA A 198 -42.34 1.46 -6.09
CA ALA A 198 -43.64 1.77 -6.68
C ALA A 198 -44.32 2.94 -5.94
N ALA A 199 -44.71 3.96 -6.69
CA ALA A 199 -45.55 5.05 -6.21
C ALA A 199 -46.99 4.57 -6.02
N LEU A 200 -47.59 4.96 -4.89
CA LEU A 200 -49.02 4.81 -4.59
C LEU A 200 -49.88 5.54 -5.65
N PRO A 201 -51.03 5.00 -6.07
CA PRO A 201 -51.91 5.69 -7.02
C PRO A 201 -52.67 6.84 -6.35
N SER A 202 -52.45 8.08 -6.81
CA SER A 202 -53.27 9.23 -6.45
C SER A 202 -54.46 9.40 -7.41
N ALA A 203 -55.65 9.33 -6.81
CA ALA A 203 -56.90 10.04 -7.11
C ALA A 203 -57.27 10.36 -8.58
N SER A 204 -58.34 9.71 -9.06
CA SER A 204 -59.19 10.28 -10.11
C SER A 204 -60.42 10.90 -9.45
N ALA A 205 -60.44 12.23 -9.38
CA ALA A 205 -61.58 13.01 -8.95
C ALA A 205 -62.63 13.03 -10.08
N VAL A 206 -63.73 12.32 -9.89
CA VAL A 206 -64.93 12.42 -10.74
C VAL A 206 -65.74 13.63 -10.27
N ARG A 207 -65.96 14.60 -11.18
CA ARG A 207 -66.88 15.73 -10.97
C ARG A 207 -68.33 15.25 -10.85
N PRO A 208 -69.15 15.80 -9.93
CA PRO A 208 -70.57 15.54 -9.89
C PRO A 208 -71.32 16.34 -10.97
N SER A 209 -72.23 15.69 -11.67
CA SER A 209 -73.21 16.31 -12.58
C SER A 209 -74.37 16.94 -11.78
N PRO A 210 -74.89 18.13 -12.19
CA PRO A 210 -75.99 18.79 -11.50
C PRO A 210 -77.36 18.21 -11.88
N PRO A 211 -78.39 18.32 -11.00
CA PRO A 211 -79.73 17.80 -11.26
C PRO A 211 -80.55 18.76 -12.15
N PRO A 212 -81.41 18.27 -13.06
CA PRO A 212 -82.41 19.11 -13.70
C PRO A 212 -83.64 19.30 -12.80
N ALA A 213 -84.07 20.55 -12.64
CA ALA A 213 -85.31 20.94 -11.96
C ALA A 213 -86.52 20.88 -12.91
N ARG A 214 -87.67 20.44 -12.36
CA ARG A 214 -89.08 20.44 -12.84
C ARG A 214 -89.57 21.83 -13.33
N PRO A 215 -90.70 22.02 -14.08
CA PRO A 215 -92.06 21.53 -13.72
C PRO A 215 -93.13 21.29 -14.85
N SER A 216 -94.34 20.83 -14.43
CA SER A 216 -95.70 21.07 -14.99
C SER A 216 -96.13 20.45 -16.35
N SER A 217 -97.34 19.90 -16.61
CA SER A 217 -98.67 19.81 -15.95
C SER A 217 -99.50 18.66 -16.62
N ALA A 218 -100.55 18.16 -15.96
CA ALA A 218 -101.59 17.17 -16.38
C ALA A 218 -102.54 17.69 -17.52
N PRO A 219 -103.68 17.06 -17.99
CA PRO A 219 -104.48 15.90 -17.49
C PRO A 219 -105.21 15.00 -18.57
N GLY A 220 -106.06 14.06 -18.11
CA GLY A 220 -107.16 13.39 -18.87
C GLY A 220 -106.92 11.89 -19.17
N ARG A 221 -107.81 10.92 -18.98
CA ARG A 221 -109.28 10.87 -18.87
C ARG A 221 -109.70 9.59 -18.16
#